data_AF-A0AAE0H964-F1
#
_entry.id   AF-A0AAE0H964-F1
#
_cell.length_a   1.000
_cell.length_b   1.000
_cell.length_c   1.000
_cell.angle_alpha   90.00
_cell.angle_beta   90.00
_cell.angle_gamma   90.00
#
_symmetry.space_group_name_H-M   'P 1'
#
loop_
_entity.id
_entity.type
_entity.pdbx_description
1 polymer ?
#
loop_
_entity_poly.entity_id
_entity_poly.type
_entity_poly.pdbx_seq_one_letter_code
_entity_poly.pdbx_strand_id
1 'polypeptide(L)'
;MVWHGHLHWVDVQVAIIPFIRGADGQAEQDGIGIAAVILCPYSFEGSPRPDSYHDANNLLALRTNLADAVPKSTTLPHEAFHAIFGTAFLSGAAEAFDIARCLNLATSNVEAARTNPENYVFFIVHMYHLFGKKSGNSPWSISKQWDFKVHGTARGRIYGAIEPPEPE
;
A
#
# COMPACT_ATOMS: atom_id res chain seq x y z
N MET A 1 27.57 -38.59 2.08
CA MET A 1 27.11 -37.37 2.78
C MET A 1 26.60 -36.43 1.70
N VAL A 2 25.28 -36.33 1.57
CA VAL A 2 24.65 -35.56 0.50
C VAL A 2 24.32 -34.18 1.07
N TRP A 3 24.98 -33.14 0.57
CA TRP A 3 24.62 -31.76 0.84
C TRP A 3 23.84 -31.27 -0.39
N HIS A 4 22.53 -31.07 -0.22
CA HIS A 4 21.69 -30.32 -1.16
C HIS A 4 21.60 -28.90 -0.63
N GLY A 5 21.89 -27.90 -1.46
CA GLY A 5 21.63 -26.52 -1.07
C GLY A 5 22.14 -25.50 -2.07
N HIS A 6 21.30 -25.14 -3.04
CA HIS A 6 21.30 -23.81 -3.62
C HIS A 6 19.85 -23.30 -3.60
N LEU A 7 19.44 -22.72 -2.47
CA LEU A 7 18.37 -21.74 -2.46
C LEU A 7 19.01 -20.39 -2.80
N HIS A 8 18.72 -19.87 -3.98
CA HIS A 8 19.00 -18.48 -4.30
C HIS A 8 17.90 -17.64 -3.64
N TRP A 9 18.19 -17.08 -2.47
CA TRP A 9 17.39 -16.00 -1.91
C TRP A 9 17.75 -14.73 -2.68
N VAL A 10 16.84 -14.23 -3.50
CA VAL A 10 17.02 -12.96 -4.20
C VAL A 10 16.34 -11.90 -3.33
N ASP A 11 17.13 -11.19 -2.52
CA ASP A 11 16.64 -10.00 -1.84
C ASP A 11 16.54 -8.87 -2.86
N VAL A 12 15.39 -8.19 -2.90
CA VAL A 12 15.22 -6.98 -3.73
C VAL A 12 15.59 -5.77 -2.89
N GLN A 13 16.60 -5.03 -3.35
CA GLN A 13 17.00 -3.76 -2.76
C GLN A 13 16.50 -2.60 -3.62
N VAL A 14 15.89 -1.61 -2.97
CA VAL A 14 15.46 -0.36 -3.62
C VAL A 14 16.21 0.81 -2.98
N ALA A 15 16.76 1.68 -3.82
CA ALA A 15 17.41 2.93 -3.42
C ALA A 15 16.41 4.10 -3.58
N ILE A 16 16.13 4.80 -2.48
CA ILE A 16 15.29 5.99 -2.46
C ILE A 16 16.18 7.22 -2.29
N ILE A 17 15.98 8.22 -3.14
CA ILE A 17 16.68 9.51 -3.08
C ILE A 17 15.68 10.55 -2.54
N PRO A 18 15.81 10.97 -1.27
CA PRO A 18 14.93 12.00 -0.71
C PRO A 18 15.24 13.38 -1.28
N PHE A 19 14.19 14.16 -1.49
CA PHE A 19 14.25 15.56 -1.91
C PHE A 19 13.56 16.44 -0.89
N ILE A 20 14.17 17.60 -0.59
CA ILE A 20 13.62 18.69 0.22
C ILE A 20 13.19 19.85 -0.66
N ARG A 21 12.42 20.76 -0.09
CA ARG A 21 12.03 22.00 -0.76
C ARG A 21 13.19 23.00 -0.69
N GLY A 22 13.75 23.33 -1.85
CA GLY A 22 14.76 24.35 -2.04
C GLY A 22 14.25 25.78 -1.80
N ALA A 23 15.17 26.73 -1.72
CA ALA A 23 14.87 28.13 -1.40
C ALA A 23 13.97 28.82 -2.45
N ASP A 24 14.01 28.35 -3.69
CA ASP A 24 13.16 28.78 -4.81
C ASP A 24 11.86 27.95 -4.94
N GLY A 25 11.67 26.97 -4.05
CA GLY A 25 10.55 26.04 -4.06
C GLY A 25 10.73 24.81 -4.95
N GLN A 26 11.88 24.64 -5.62
CA GLN A 26 12.19 23.42 -6.37
C GLN A 26 12.53 22.25 -5.43
N ALA A 27 12.56 21.04 -5.97
CA ALA A 27 13.03 19.87 -5.26
C ALA A 27 14.57 19.82 -5.30
N GLU A 28 15.22 19.89 -4.14
CA GLU A 28 16.66 19.74 -3.98
C GLU A 28 16.95 18.43 -3.26
N GLN A 29 18.00 17.69 -3.66
CA GLN A 29 18.33 16.43 -2.99
C GLN A 29 18.74 16.70 -1.54
N ASP A 30 18.17 15.98 -0.60
CA ASP A 30 18.29 16.25 0.85
C ASP A 30 19.73 16.09 1.39
N GLY A 31 20.69 15.60 0.60
CA GLY A 31 22.07 15.39 1.07
C GLY A 31 22.24 14.33 2.17
N ILE A 32 21.13 13.84 2.77
CA ILE A 32 21.04 12.85 3.85
C ILE A 32 21.42 11.42 3.40
N GLY A 33 21.60 11.19 2.10
CA GLY A 33 22.07 9.92 1.54
C GLY A 33 20.95 9.06 0.94
N ILE A 34 21.34 7.96 0.30
CA ILE A 34 20.39 6.99 -0.28
C ILE A 34 19.76 6.21 0.87
N ALA A 35 18.42 6.23 0.96
CA ALA A 35 17.70 5.35 1.86
C ALA A 35 17.50 3.99 1.16
N ALA A 36 18.02 2.93 1.76
CA ALA A 36 17.91 1.57 1.23
C ALA A 36 16.72 0.85 1.87
N VAL A 37 15.80 0.36 1.05
CA VAL A 37 14.72 -0.53 1.47
C VAL A 37 15.08 -1.94 1.06
N ILE A 38 15.00 -2.88 2.01
CA ILE A 38 15.18 -4.32 1.77
C ILE A 38 13.81 -4.96 1.91
N LEU A 39 13.33 -5.59 0.83
CA LEU A 39 12.06 -6.30 0.83
C LEU A 39 12.29 -7.79 1.03
N CYS A 40 11.61 -8.36 2.03
CA CYS A 40 11.65 -9.79 2.30
C CYS A 40 11.05 -10.58 1.11
N PRO A 41 11.50 -11.82 0.87
CA PRO A 41 10.92 -12.68 -0.18
C PRO A 41 9.40 -12.85 -0.06
N TYR A 42 8.84 -12.85 1.16
CA TYR A 42 7.39 -12.95 1.38
C TYR A 42 6.57 -11.81 0.75
N SER A 43 7.20 -10.65 0.53
CA SER A 43 6.61 -9.53 -0.19
C SER A 43 6.40 -9.81 -1.68
N PHE A 44 6.99 -10.88 -2.21
CA PHE A 44 6.88 -11.30 -3.61
C PHE A 44 6.24 -12.70 -3.72
N GLU A 45 6.61 -13.62 -2.83
CA GLU A 45 6.25 -15.03 -2.88
C GLU A 45 5.54 -15.49 -1.59
N GLY A 46 4.46 -16.28 -1.70
CA GLY A 46 3.77 -16.84 -0.53
C GLY A 46 2.73 -15.93 0.14
N SER A 47 2.76 -14.61 -0.09
CA SER A 47 1.65 -13.73 0.28
C SER A 47 0.43 -14.01 -0.61
N PRO A 48 -0.81 -14.11 -0.05
CA PRO A 48 -2.03 -14.30 -0.83
C PRO A 48 -2.50 -13.03 -1.56
N ARG A 49 -1.81 -11.90 -1.36
CA ARG A 49 -2.13 -10.62 -2.00
C ARG A 49 -1.90 -10.69 -3.53
N PRO A 50 -2.66 -9.94 -4.32
CA PRO A 50 -2.47 -9.89 -5.77
C PRO A 50 -1.08 -9.35 -6.16
N ASP A 51 -0.54 -9.81 -7.28
CA ASP A 51 0.80 -9.43 -7.75
C ASP A 51 0.86 -8.00 -8.29
N SER A 52 -0.25 -7.49 -8.82
CA SER A 52 -0.34 -6.17 -9.42
C SER A 52 -1.66 -5.47 -9.11
N TYR A 53 -1.68 -4.15 -9.33
CA TYR A 53 -2.92 -3.38 -9.29
C TYR A 53 -3.97 -3.83 -10.33
N HIS A 54 -3.51 -4.35 -11.46
CA HIS A 54 -4.40 -4.92 -12.47
C HIS A 54 -5.07 -6.20 -11.95
N ASP A 55 -4.29 -7.10 -11.34
CA ASP A 55 -4.83 -8.35 -10.78
C ASP A 55 -5.75 -8.06 -9.58
N ALA A 56 -5.37 -7.11 -8.73
CA ALA A 56 -6.22 -6.61 -7.65
C ALA A 56 -7.58 -6.12 -8.16
N ASN A 57 -7.59 -5.35 -9.25
CA ASN A 57 -8.83 -4.85 -9.83
C ASN A 57 -9.73 -5.97 -10.36
N ASN A 58 -9.16 -7.06 -10.86
CA ASN A 58 -9.93 -8.22 -11.34
C ASN A 58 -10.61 -9.00 -10.19
N LEU A 59 -10.17 -8.80 -8.93
CA LEU A 59 -10.81 -9.37 -7.74
C LEU A 59 -11.99 -8.52 -7.23
N LEU A 60 -12.12 -7.27 -7.69
CA LEU A 60 -13.11 -6.34 -7.18
C LEU A 60 -14.51 -6.70 -7.69
N ALA A 61 -15.39 -6.95 -6.73
CA ALA A 61 -16.83 -7.04 -6.88
C ALA A 61 -17.48 -6.21 -5.77
N LEU A 62 -18.80 -6.00 -5.85
CA LEU A 62 -19.52 -5.31 -4.80
C LEU A 62 -19.24 -5.96 -3.43
N ARG A 63 -18.85 -5.16 -2.44
CA ARG A 63 -18.45 -5.56 -1.08
C ARG A 63 -17.12 -6.30 -0.95
N THR A 64 -16.32 -6.44 -2.01
CA THR A 64 -14.92 -6.91 -1.84
C THR A 64 -14.20 -5.99 -0.86
N ASN A 65 -13.54 -6.56 0.14
CA ASN A 65 -12.82 -5.77 1.14
C ASN A 65 -11.55 -5.21 0.49
N LEU A 66 -11.27 -3.90 0.69
CA LEU A 66 -10.07 -3.26 0.12
C LEU A 66 -8.78 -4.01 0.50
N ALA A 67 -8.72 -4.61 1.69
CA ALA A 67 -7.58 -5.41 2.14
C ALA A 67 -7.23 -6.59 1.21
N ASP A 68 -8.23 -7.16 0.53
CA ASP A 68 -8.04 -8.26 -0.41
C ASP A 68 -7.53 -7.77 -1.78
N ALA A 69 -7.64 -6.47 -2.05
CA ALA A 69 -7.21 -5.81 -3.28
C ALA A 69 -5.91 -5.00 -3.10
N VAL A 70 -5.16 -5.19 -2.01
CA VAL A 70 -3.86 -4.55 -1.79
C VAL A 70 -2.76 -5.34 -2.52
N PRO A 71 -2.09 -4.78 -3.54
CA PRO A 71 -1.03 -5.50 -4.25
C PRO A 71 0.20 -5.75 -3.38
N LYS A 72 0.93 -6.84 -3.66
CA LYS A 72 2.23 -7.17 -3.05
C LYS A 72 3.24 -6.01 -3.12
N SER A 73 3.25 -5.28 -4.23
CA SER A 73 4.13 -4.12 -4.44
C SER A 73 3.96 -3.00 -3.41
N THR A 74 2.86 -2.99 -2.65
CA THR A 74 2.59 -1.97 -1.62
C THR A 74 3.45 -2.11 -0.36
N THR A 75 4.19 -3.21 -0.19
CA THR A 75 5.23 -3.26 0.85
C THR A 75 6.30 -2.20 0.60
N LEU A 76 6.66 -1.91 -0.65
CA LEU A 76 7.64 -0.85 -0.94
C LEU A 76 7.23 0.52 -0.40
N PRO A 77 6.04 1.07 -0.70
CA PRO A 77 5.63 2.35 -0.12
C PRO A 77 5.50 2.31 1.40
N HIS A 78 5.10 1.18 2.00
CA HIS A 78 5.13 1.01 3.46
C HIS A 78 6.54 1.26 4.02
N GLU A 79 7.53 0.50 3.53
CA GLU A 79 8.92 0.62 3.98
C GLU A 79 9.55 1.97 3.61
N ALA A 80 9.14 2.56 2.48
CA ALA A 80 9.59 3.88 2.08
C ALA A 80 9.22 4.96 3.11
N PHE A 81 8.07 4.84 3.78
CA PHE A 81 7.72 5.78 4.87
C PHE A 81 8.71 5.67 6.03
N HIS A 82 9.11 4.47 6.46
CA HIS A 82 10.15 4.32 7.48
C HIS A 82 11.51 4.79 7.00
N ALA A 83 11.87 4.48 5.75
CA ALA A 83 13.17 4.82 5.20
C ALA A 83 13.37 6.35 5.09
N ILE A 84 12.33 7.08 4.72
CA ILE A 84 12.38 8.54 4.54
C ILE A 84 12.15 9.29 5.86
N PHE A 85 11.15 8.87 6.64
CA PHE A 85 10.70 9.62 7.82
C PHE A 85 11.15 9.02 9.15
N GLY A 86 11.83 7.87 9.13
CA GLY A 86 12.44 7.24 10.29
C GLY A 86 11.44 7.02 11.42
N THR A 87 11.79 7.55 12.60
CA THR A 87 11.01 7.39 13.83
C THR A 87 9.75 8.23 13.90
N ALA A 88 9.46 9.06 12.88
CA ALA A 88 8.19 9.79 12.82
C ALA A 88 7.00 8.85 12.55
N PHE A 89 7.24 7.66 12.01
CA PHE A 89 6.23 6.64 11.80
C PHE A 89 6.33 5.54 12.87
N LEU A 90 5.17 4.95 13.20
CA LEU A 90 5.06 3.78 14.09
C LEU A 90 5.91 2.64 13.53
N SER A 91 6.44 1.78 14.38
CA SER A 91 7.19 0.59 13.95
C SER A 91 6.91 -0.62 14.83
N GLY A 92 7.05 -1.82 14.26
CA GLY A 92 6.99 -3.08 14.98
C GLY A 92 5.62 -3.32 15.62
N ALA A 93 5.58 -3.63 16.92
CA ALA A 93 4.33 -3.99 17.60
C ALA A 93 3.30 -2.86 17.68
N ALA A 94 3.71 -1.60 17.46
CA ALA A 94 2.81 -0.45 17.45
C ALA A 94 2.05 -0.29 16.13
N GLU A 95 2.51 -0.94 15.05
CA GLU A 95 1.90 -0.81 13.72
C GLU A 95 0.57 -1.56 13.62
N ALA A 96 -0.35 -0.95 12.88
CA ALA A 96 -1.56 -1.58 12.44
C ALA A 96 -1.41 -2.01 10.98
N PHE A 97 -1.44 -3.32 10.73
CA PHE A 97 -1.41 -3.91 9.38
C PHE A 97 -2.80 -4.29 8.84
N ASP A 98 -3.72 -4.62 9.75
CA ASP A 98 -5.09 -5.00 9.38
C ASP A 98 -5.94 -3.75 9.11
N ILE A 99 -6.77 -3.79 8.06
CA ILE A 99 -7.58 -2.64 7.66
C ILE A 99 -8.58 -2.23 8.74
N ALA A 100 -9.16 -3.17 9.49
CA ALA A 100 -10.09 -2.82 10.55
C ALA A 100 -9.35 -2.13 11.72
N ARG A 101 -8.13 -2.58 12.04
CA ARG A 101 -7.26 -1.87 13.00
C ARG A 101 -6.89 -0.48 12.50
N CYS A 102 -6.54 -0.32 11.23
CA CYS A 102 -6.22 0.96 10.59
C CYS A 102 -7.38 1.96 10.68
N LEU A 103 -8.60 1.51 10.31
CA LEU A 103 -9.82 2.31 10.42
C LEU A 103 -10.14 2.68 11.87
N ASN A 104 -10.01 1.72 12.80
CA ASN A 104 -10.25 1.98 14.21
C ASN A 104 -9.25 3.00 14.75
N LEU A 105 -7.96 2.87 14.39
CA LEU A 105 -6.92 3.81 14.77
C LEU A 105 -7.25 5.23 14.30
N ALA A 106 -7.71 5.39 13.06
CA ALA A 106 -8.15 6.69 12.52
C ALA A 106 -9.30 7.32 13.32
N THR A 107 -10.14 6.51 13.96
CA THR A 107 -11.25 7.00 14.81
C THR A 107 -10.87 7.20 16.27
N SER A 108 -10.00 6.35 16.84
CA SER A 108 -9.70 6.34 18.27
C SER A 108 -8.42 7.09 18.64
N ASN A 109 -7.47 7.21 17.71
CA ASN A 109 -6.21 7.92 17.90
C ASN A 109 -5.68 8.45 16.55
N VAL A 110 -6.13 9.66 16.19
CA VAL A 110 -5.82 10.31 14.91
C VAL A 110 -4.32 10.54 14.71
N GLU A 111 -3.57 10.83 15.78
CA GLU A 111 -2.13 11.06 15.69
C GLU A 111 -1.38 9.78 15.33
N ALA A 112 -1.72 8.67 16.00
CA ALA A 112 -1.18 7.36 15.66
C ALA A 112 -1.59 6.93 14.24
N ALA A 113 -2.81 7.27 13.81
CA ALA A 113 -3.26 6.98 12.46
C ALA A 113 -2.46 7.75 11.38
N ARG A 114 -2.07 8.99 11.65
CA ARG A 114 -1.23 9.80 10.75
C ARG A 114 0.23 9.36 10.72
N THR A 115 0.64 8.54 11.67
CA THR A 115 2.01 8.01 11.75
C THR A 115 2.06 6.50 11.46
N ASN A 116 0.93 5.89 11.07
CA ASN A 116 0.88 4.48 10.67
C ASN A 116 1.07 4.36 9.14
N PRO A 117 2.15 3.71 8.66
CA PRO A 117 2.45 3.60 7.22
C PRO A 117 1.34 2.90 6.43
N GLU A 118 0.74 1.84 7.00
CA GLU A 118 -0.30 1.05 6.31
C GLU A 118 -1.57 1.88 6.01
N ASN A 119 -1.85 2.94 6.77
CA ASN A 119 -2.97 3.84 6.47
C ASN A 119 -2.77 4.56 5.13
N TYR A 120 -1.53 4.94 4.82
CA TYR A 120 -1.17 5.55 3.55
C TYR A 120 -1.20 4.52 2.43
N VAL A 121 -0.79 3.28 2.68
CA VAL A 121 -0.95 2.18 1.72
C VAL A 121 -2.42 2.01 1.34
N PHE A 122 -3.33 1.86 2.31
CA PHE A 122 -4.76 1.73 2.03
C PHE A 122 -5.31 2.95 1.29
N PHE A 123 -4.88 4.17 1.64
CA PHE A 123 -5.26 5.38 0.93
C PHE A 123 -4.81 5.36 -0.54
N ILE A 124 -3.54 5.03 -0.81
CA ILE A 124 -2.99 4.95 -2.17
C ILE A 124 -3.75 3.89 -3.00
N VAL A 125 -4.02 2.73 -2.42
CA VAL A 125 -4.77 1.65 -3.09
C VAL A 125 -6.21 2.07 -3.38
N HIS A 126 -6.90 2.70 -2.43
CA HIS A 126 -8.24 3.25 -2.67
C HIS A 126 -8.21 4.29 -3.79
N MET A 127 -7.31 5.28 -3.73
CA MET A 127 -7.23 6.32 -4.76
C MET A 127 -6.93 5.75 -6.15
N TYR A 128 -6.07 4.72 -6.23
CA TYR A 128 -5.80 4.03 -7.48
C TYR A 128 -7.08 3.40 -8.07
N HIS A 129 -7.87 2.70 -7.25
CA HIS A 129 -9.12 2.08 -7.70
C HIS A 129 -10.26 3.08 -7.95
N LEU A 130 -10.31 4.17 -7.19
CA LEU A 130 -11.30 5.23 -7.35
C LEU A 130 -11.15 5.96 -8.68
N PHE A 131 -9.92 6.28 -9.07
CA PHE A 131 -9.63 7.04 -10.29
C PHE A 131 -9.26 6.16 -11.49
N GLY A 132 -9.74 4.93 -11.48
CA GLY A 132 -9.67 4.04 -12.62
C GLY A 132 -10.15 4.67 -13.91
N LYS A 133 -9.42 4.46 -15.00
CA LYS A 133 -9.84 4.91 -16.34
C LYS A 133 -9.83 3.72 -17.27
N LYS A 134 -10.94 3.53 -18.00
CA LYS A 134 -11.01 2.58 -19.11
C LYS A 134 -9.73 2.66 -19.91
N SER A 135 -8.97 1.58 -19.88
CA SER A 135 -7.83 1.40 -20.77
C SER A 135 -8.35 1.57 -22.18
N GLY A 136 -7.72 2.46 -22.94
CA GLY A 136 -7.52 2.16 -24.35
C GLY A 136 -6.61 0.93 -24.46
N ASN A 137 -5.52 1.04 -25.22
CA ASN A 137 -4.54 -0.06 -25.36
C ASN A 137 -3.46 -0.09 -24.27
N SER A 138 -3.62 0.64 -23.16
CA SER A 138 -2.60 0.70 -22.09
C SER A 138 -2.84 -0.40 -21.05
N PRO A 139 -1.91 -1.36 -20.86
CA PRO A 139 -2.11 -2.50 -19.97
C PRO A 139 -2.11 -2.14 -18.46
N TRP A 140 -1.79 -0.89 -18.12
CA TRP A 140 -1.71 -0.38 -16.74
C TRP A 140 -3.00 0.31 -16.26
N SER A 141 -4.02 0.37 -17.10
CA SER A 141 -5.32 0.99 -16.79
C SER A 141 -6.26 -0.02 -16.14
N ILE A 142 -7.01 0.41 -15.11
CA ILE A 142 -8.14 -0.37 -14.60
C ILE A 142 -9.44 0.02 -15.32
N SER A 143 -10.16 -0.99 -15.80
CA SER A 143 -11.30 -0.81 -16.71
C SER A 143 -12.56 -0.24 -16.04
N LYS A 144 -12.62 -0.29 -14.70
CA LYS A 144 -13.75 0.12 -13.87
C LYS A 144 -13.26 0.89 -12.65
N GLN A 145 -14.03 1.88 -12.24
CA GLN A 145 -13.80 2.63 -11.01
C GLN A 145 -14.50 1.93 -9.84
N TRP A 146 -13.85 1.94 -8.68
CA TRP A 146 -14.40 1.43 -7.44
C TRP A 146 -14.18 2.44 -6.34
N ASP A 147 -15.26 2.86 -5.70
CA ASP A 147 -15.18 3.57 -4.42
C ASP A 147 -15.28 2.55 -3.27
N PHE A 148 -14.92 2.93 -2.06
CA PHE A 148 -14.92 2.04 -0.90
C PHE A 148 -15.57 2.72 0.29
N LYS A 149 -16.47 1.99 0.97
CA LYS A 149 -17.15 2.47 2.16
C LYS A 149 -17.15 1.43 3.26
N VAL A 150 -17.28 1.92 4.48
CA VAL A 150 -17.41 1.05 5.65
C VAL A 150 -18.78 0.39 5.61
N HIS A 151 -18.82 -0.94 5.56
CA HIS A 151 -20.03 -1.75 5.64
C HIS A 151 -20.01 -2.61 6.90
N GLY A 152 -21.20 -2.95 7.41
CA GLY A 152 -21.37 -3.81 8.59
C GLY A 152 -21.17 -3.11 9.94
N THR A 153 -21.33 -3.87 11.02
CA THR A 153 -21.20 -3.41 12.41
C THR A 153 -20.27 -4.32 13.21
N ALA A 154 -19.61 -3.76 14.23
CA ALA A 154 -18.72 -4.46 15.15
C ALA A 154 -17.66 -5.35 14.44
N ARG A 155 -17.63 -6.66 14.71
CA ARG A 155 -16.63 -7.62 14.19
C ARG A 155 -16.80 -7.97 12.70
N GLY A 156 -17.93 -7.63 12.08
CA GLY A 156 -18.19 -7.86 10.66
C GLY A 156 -17.96 -6.63 9.79
N ARG A 157 -17.22 -5.64 10.29
CA ARG A 157 -16.96 -4.38 9.58
C ARG A 157 -15.91 -4.60 8.50
N ILE A 158 -16.23 -4.22 7.27
CA ILE A 158 -15.31 -4.25 6.12
C ILE A 158 -15.23 -2.85 5.49
N TYR A 159 -14.12 -2.56 4.80
CA TYR A 159 -14.05 -1.44 3.88
C TYR A 159 -14.32 -1.95 2.47
N GLY A 160 -15.60 -2.06 2.14
CA GLY A 160 -16.08 -2.79 0.99
C GLY A 160 -16.20 -1.91 -0.26
N ALA A 161 -15.88 -2.48 -1.40
CA ALA A 161 -16.05 -1.84 -2.70
C ALA A 161 -17.52 -1.56 -3.00
N ILE A 162 -17.79 -0.36 -3.52
CA ILE A 162 -19.06 0.09 -4.06
C ILE A 162 -18.85 0.61 -5.47
N GLU A 163 -19.89 0.52 -6.29
CA GLU A 163 -19.87 1.21 -7.57
C GLU A 163 -19.92 2.72 -7.32
N PRO A 164 -19.03 3.51 -7.93
CA PRO A 164 -19.14 4.95 -7.87
C PRO A 164 -20.45 5.38 -8.54
N PRO A 165 -21.05 6.49 -8.08
CA PRO A 165 -22.24 7.04 -8.73
C PRO A 165 -21.96 7.29 -10.21
N GLU A 166 -22.96 7.05 -11.07
CA GLU A 166 -22.80 7.38 -12.49
C GLU A 166 -22.46 8.87 -12.62
N PRO A 167 -21.48 9.23 -13.47
CA PRO A 167 -21.16 10.63 -13.71
C PRO A 167 -22.39 11.33 -14.31
N GLU A 168 -22.80 12.44 -13.67
CA GLU A 168 -23.85 13.35 -14.18
C GLU A 168 -23.49 13.95 -15.56
#